data_AF-A0A317WBR9-F1
#
_entry.id   AF-A0A317WBR9-F1
#
_cell.length_a   1.000
_cell.length_b   1.000
_cell.length_c   1.000
_cell.angle_alpha   90.00
_cell.angle_beta   90.00
_cell.angle_gamma   90.00
#
_symmetry.space_group_name_H-M   'P 1'
#
loop_
_entity.id
_entity.type
_entity.pdbx_description
1 polymer ?
#
loop_
_entity_poly.entity_id
_entity_poly.type
_entity_poly.pdbx_seq_one_letter_code
_entity_poly.pdbx_strand_id
1 'polypeptide(L)'
;MQLKTILALAIAVSPVFAAEVLDTQTRDIGSKFTERETFGNALGSSPAGFTKKKREDKEAVGTNDIDVINHLAKRVLLTCTPTTNESGNRFTVQETTAEAQAKAAGYTKGKSGYPHTFQNIDGIDWEVAECDAQPRSEESKLKEYPIYWTSSTTKAWTKDKKKNAVGYNPKTPMRVVYMEGDDDELIFCGVMIHEEVLASNQGDKRFVKCT
;
A
#
# COMPACT_ATOMS: atom_id res chain seq x y z
N MET A 1 61.52 -19.88 8.34
CA MET A 1 61.52 -20.13 6.88
C MET A 1 60.41 -21.12 6.56
N GLN A 2 59.78 -20.99 5.38
CA GLN A 2 58.60 -21.69 4.82
C GLN A 2 57.25 -20.95 5.04
N LEU A 3 56.88 -20.02 4.13
CA LEU A 3 56.04 -20.15 2.91
C LEU A 3 54.59 -20.59 3.21
N LYS A 4 53.64 -19.66 3.41
CA LYS A 4 52.73 -19.04 2.40
C LYS A 4 51.85 -20.02 1.61
N THR A 5 50.56 -20.06 1.95
CA THR A 5 49.47 -20.21 0.96
C THR A 5 48.26 -19.40 1.43
N ILE A 6 47.92 -18.35 0.68
CA ILE A 6 46.67 -17.58 0.75
C ILE A 6 45.85 -18.04 -0.45
N LEU A 7 44.63 -18.54 -0.22
CA LEU A 7 43.67 -18.80 -1.31
C LEU A 7 42.59 -17.72 -1.24
N ALA A 8 42.70 -16.74 -2.15
CA ALA A 8 41.65 -15.78 -2.45
C ALA A 8 40.71 -16.41 -3.48
N LEU A 9 39.41 -16.48 -3.16
CA LEU A 9 38.39 -16.82 -4.15
C LEU A 9 37.72 -15.53 -4.62
N ALA A 10 38.15 -15.07 -5.79
CA ALA A 10 37.49 -14.02 -6.54
C ALA A 10 36.39 -14.67 -7.40
N ILE A 11 35.13 -14.25 -7.21
CA ILE A 11 34.07 -14.53 -8.19
C ILE A 11 33.82 -13.23 -8.94
N ALA A 12 34.14 -13.28 -10.24
CA ALA A 12 34.02 -12.19 -11.18
C ALA A 12 32.56 -11.93 -11.56
N VAL A 13 32.29 -10.65 -11.76
CA VAL A 13 31.07 -10.05 -12.30
C VAL A 13 30.91 -10.39 -13.79
N SER A 14 29.68 -10.49 -14.27
CA SER A 14 29.35 -10.16 -15.67
C SER A 14 27.96 -9.50 -15.74
N PRO A 15 27.85 -8.31 -16.36
CA PRO A 15 26.59 -7.62 -16.64
C PRO A 15 26.25 -7.69 -18.13
N VAL A 16 25.02 -8.07 -18.51
CA VAL A 16 24.59 -8.08 -19.92
C VAL A 16 23.08 -7.80 -20.03
N PHE A 17 22.79 -6.62 -20.60
CA PHE A 17 21.64 -6.18 -21.44
C PHE A 17 20.24 -6.07 -20.79
N ALA A 18 19.57 -4.91 -20.72
CA ALA A 18 19.21 -3.84 -21.67
C ALA A 18 17.80 -4.01 -22.28
N ALA A 19 17.10 -2.87 -22.30
CA ALA A 19 15.95 -2.47 -23.12
C ALA A 19 14.54 -2.99 -22.78
N GLU A 20 13.74 -2.05 -22.26
CA GLU A 20 12.46 -1.59 -22.80
C GLU A 20 11.58 -2.59 -23.56
N VAL A 21 10.37 -2.82 -23.03
CA VAL A 21 9.14 -2.83 -23.83
C VAL A 21 8.05 -2.11 -23.04
N LEU A 22 7.77 -0.85 -23.41
CA LEU A 22 6.42 -0.30 -23.34
C LEU A 22 5.56 -1.18 -24.24
N ASP A 23 4.48 -1.76 -23.72
CA ASP A 23 3.34 -2.07 -24.59
C ASP A 23 2.04 -1.64 -23.93
N THR A 24 1.47 -0.65 -24.59
CA THR A 24 0.17 -0.04 -24.37
C THR A 24 -0.86 -1.01 -24.94
N GLN A 25 -1.60 -1.75 -24.10
CA GLN A 25 -2.82 -2.42 -24.55
C GLN A 25 -4.05 -1.62 -24.14
N THR A 26 -4.33 -0.59 -24.92
CA THR A 26 -5.70 -0.22 -25.28
C THR A 26 -6.18 -1.21 -26.34
N ARG A 27 -7.13 -2.07 -25.99
CA ARG A 27 -7.88 -2.87 -26.96
C ARG A 27 -9.37 -2.69 -26.75
N ASP A 28 -9.90 -1.84 -27.62
CA ASP A 28 -11.16 -1.96 -28.35
C ASP A 28 -12.05 -3.15 -27.95
N ILE A 29 -13.15 -2.83 -27.26
CA ILE A 29 -14.32 -3.70 -27.15
C ILE A 29 -15.21 -3.40 -28.36
N GLY A 30 -14.77 -3.87 -29.52
CA GLY A 30 -15.48 -3.78 -30.79
C GLY A 30 -16.04 -5.14 -31.23
N SER A 31 -17.32 -5.38 -30.91
CA SER A 31 -18.32 -6.15 -31.67
C SER A 31 -17.82 -7.24 -32.63
N LYS A 32 -18.03 -8.52 -32.28
CA LYS A 32 -18.41 -9.59 -33.24
C LYS A 32 -19.34 -10.60 -32.58
N PHE A 33 -20.63 -10.33 -32.72
CA PHE A 33 -21.69 -11.31 -32.57
C PHE A 33 -21.85 -12.02 -33.92
N THR A 34 -21.48 -13.29 -34.01
CA THR A 34 -21.81 -14.18 -35.12
C THR A 34 -22.04 -15.57 -34.58
N GLU A 35 -23.31 -15.91 -34.32
CA GLU A 35 -23.78 -17.30 -34.31
C GLU A 35 -24.65 -17.52 -35.53
N ARG A 36 -24.40 -18.64 -36.19
CA ARG A 36 -25.04 -19.08 -37.44
C ARG A 36 -25.64 -20.46 -37.20
N GLU A 37 -26.96 -20.55 -37.39
CA GLU A 37 -27.78 -21.67 -37.93
C GLU A 37 -27.81 -23.00 -37.11
N THR A 38 -28.90 -23.78 -36.98
CA THR A 38 -30.21 -23.90 -37.67
C THR A 38 -31.14 -24.84 -36.88
N PHE A 39 -32.39 -25.01 -37.39
CA PHE A 39 -33.50 -25.94 -37.09
C PHE A 39 -34.63 -25.28 -36.28
N GLY A 40 -35.89 -25.19 -36.72
CA GLY A 40 -36.58 -25.59 -37.95
C GLY A 40 -38.11 -25.49 -37.70
N ASN A 41 -38.87 -25.10 -38.74
CA ASN A 41 -40.35 -25.12 -38.89
C ASN A 41 -41.19 -24.21 -37.96
N ALA A 42 -42.36 -23.67 -38.32
CA ALA A 42 -43.09 -23.41 -39.56
C ALA A 42 -44.32 -22.51 -39.19
N LEU A 43 -44.88 -21.82 -40.19
CA LEU A 43 -46.22 -21.20 -40.28
C LEU A 43 -46.46 -19.82 -39.63
N GLY A 44 -46.86 -18.82 -40.45
CA GLY A 44 -47.67 -17.67 -39.97
C GLY A 44 -47.44 -16.30 -40.64
N SER A 45 -47.95 -16.12 -41.86
CA SER A 45 -48.57 -14.93 -42.48
C SER A 45 -48.32 -13.47 -41.98
N SER A 46 -47.75 -12.65 -42.89
CA SER A 46 -48.07 -11.25 -43.26
C SER A 46 -47.78 -10.02 -42.35
N PRO A 47 -47.59 -8.80 -42.93
CA PRO A 47 -46.59 -7.82 -42.48
C PRO A 47 -47.15 -6.48 -41.97
N ALA A 48 -46.34 -5.71 -41.22
CA ALA A 48 -46.15 -4.24 -41.36
C ALA A 48 -45.40 -3.64 -40.16
N GLY A 49 -44.52 -2.66 -40.42
CA GLY A 49 -44.14 -1.64 -39.43
C GLY A 49 -42.66 -1.56 -39.06
N PHE A 50 -41.82 -1.03 -39.94
CA PHE A 50 -40.43 -0.66 -39.61
C PHE A 50 -40.36 0.83 -39.29
N THR A 51 -40.37 1.21 -38.01
CA THR A 51 -40.04 2.57 -37.55
C THR A 51 -38.61 2.61 -37.03
N LYS A 52 -37.74 3.36 -37.72
CA LYS A 52 -36.36 3.61 -37.31
C LYS A 52 -36.34 4.48 -36.04
N LYS A 53 -35.93 3.90 -34.91
CA LYS A 53 -35.60 4.64 -33.68
C LYS A 53 -34.15 5.14 -33.78
N LYS A 54 -33.99 6.46 -33.92
CA LYS A 54 -32.70 7.17 -33.90
C LYS A 54 -32.12 7.05 -32.48
N ARG A 55 -31.00 6.33 -32.33
CA ARG A 55 -30.23 6.27 -31.09
C ARG A 55 -29.30 7.47 -31.07
N GLU A 56 -29.49 8.34 -30.08
CA GLU A 56 -28.54 9.40 -29.75
C GLU A 56 -27.49 8.78 -28.84
N ASP A 57 -26.27 8.64 -29.35
CA ASP A 57 -25.13 8.18 -28.58
C ASP A 57 -24.64 9.36 -27.73
N LYS A 58 -25.08 9.41 -26.47
CA LYS A 58 -24.44 10.21 -25.42
C LYS A 58 -23.20 9.45 -24.95
N GLU A 59 -22.05 9.93 -25.39
CA GLU A 59 -20.73 9.50 -24.94
C GLU A 59 -20.59 9.82 -23.44
N ALA A 60 -20.70 8.78 -22.61
CA ALA A 60 -20.43 8.87 -21.19
C ALA A 60 -18.91 8.90 -21.00
N VAL A 61 -18.37 10.09 -20.71
CA VAL A 61 -16.98 10.25 -20.24
C VAL A 61 -16.85 9.46 -18.94
N GLY A 62 -16.07 8.38 -19.00
CA GLY A 62 -15.94 7.39 -17.93
C GLY A 62 -15.25 7.98 -16.70
N THR A 63 -15.84 7.74 -15.54
CA THR A 63 -15.34 8.08 -14.19
C THR A 63 -13.96 7.50 -13.86
N ASN A 64 -13.42 6.59 -14.69
CA ASN A 64 -12.16 5.89 -14.45
C ASN A 64 -10.92 6.78 -14.64
N ASP A 65 -10.97 7.80 -15.48
CA ASP A 65 -9.77 8.62 -15.79
C ASP A 65 -9.44 9.62 -14.66
N ILE A 66 -10.46 10.14 -13.97
CA ILE A 66 -10.29 11.06 -12.83
C ILE A 66 -9.73 10.30 -11.62
N ASP A 67 -10.20 9.07 -11.36
CA ASP A 67 -9.72 8.25 -10.25
C ASP A 67 -8.26 7.84 -10.43
N VAL A 68 -7.84 7.52 -11.66
CA VAL A 68 -6.43 7.22 -11.96
C VAL A 68 -5.55 8.47 -11.78
N ILE A 69 -6.00 9.64 -12.26
CA ILE A 69 -5.24 10.89 -12.10
C ILE A 69 -5.12 11.27 -10.62
N ASN A 70 -6.19 11.14 -9.84
CA ASN A 70 -6.17 11.38 -8.39
C ASN A 70 -5.28 10.38 -7.65
N HIS A 71 -5.28 9.10 -8.05
CA HIS A 71 -4.42 8.07 -7.46
C HIS A 71 -2.94 8.26 -7.82
N LEU A 72 -2.65 8.78 -9.01
CA LEU A 72 -1.30 9.16 -9.42
C LEU A 72 -0.83 10.45 -8.75
N ALA A 73 -1.73 11.40 -8.48
CA ALA A 73 -1.46 12.63 -7.77
C ALA A 73 -1.19 12.41 -6.27
N LYS A 74 -1.76 11.36 -5.65
CA LYS A 74 -1.56 11.03 -4.22
C LYS A 74 -0.25 10.28 -3.93
N ARG A 75 0.73 10.30 -4.84
CA ARG A 75 2.05 9.65 -4.64
C ARG A 75 2.99 10.53 -3.81
N VAL A 76 2.55 10.92 -2.63
CA VAL A 76 3.40 11.62 -1.65
C VAL A 76 4.40 10.61 -1.08
N LEU A 77 5.69 10.94 -1.20
CA LEU A 77 6.78 10.16 -0.59
C LEU A 77 7.06 10.75 0.79
N LEU A 78 6.66 10.03 1.83
CA LEU A 78 6.94 10.38 3.22
C LEU A 78 8.38 9.98 3.56
N THR A 79 9.13 10.90 4.16
CA THR A 79 10.48 10.69 4.67
C THR A 79 10.46 10.72 6.19
N CYS A 80 10.92 9.63 6.79
CA CYS A 80 11.05 9.49 8.24
C CYS A 80 12.50 9.73 8.63
N THR A 81 12.76 10.75 9.44
CA THR A 81 14.11 11.09 9.87
C THR A 81 14.19 10.91 11.39
N PRO A 82 14.66 9.74 11.87
CA PRO A 82 14.92 9.58 13.31
C PRO A 82 16.09 10.50 13.71
N THR A 83 16.11 10.94 14.95
CA THR A 83 17.21 11.75 15.50
C THR A 83 18.52 10.98 15.46
N THR A 84 18.50 9.69 15.78
CA THR A 84 19.66 8.79 15.70
C THR A 84 19.35 7.62 14.78
N ASN A 85 20.24 7.35 13.82
CA ASN A 85 20.10 6.24 12.87
C ASN A 85 21.39 5.41 12.76
N GLU A 86 21.46 4.33 13.54
CA GLU A 86 22.58 3.38 13.48
C GLU A 86 22.37 2.28 12.43
N SER A 87 21.18 2.17 11.86
CA SER A 87 20.85 1.12 10.88
C SER A 87 21.46 1.36 9.49
N GLY A 88 21.82 2.61 9.18
CA GLY A 88 22.23 3.03 7.84
C GLY A 88 21.11 3.02 6.79
N ASN A 89 19.88 2.64 7.16
CA ASN A 89 18.74 2.62 6.24
C ASN A 89 18.17 4.03 6.03
N ARG A 90 17.68 4.28 4.82
CA ARG A 90 16.85 5.45 4.53
C ARG A 90 15.37 5.08 4.67
N PHE A 91 14.70 5.68 5.64
CA PHE A 91 13.29 5.42 5.92
C PHE A 91 12.41 6.34 5.07
N THR A 92 11.91 5.79 3.97
CA THR A 92 10.94 6.46 3.11
C THR A 92 9.80 5.51 2.81
N VAL A 93 8.58 6.02 2.65
CA VAL A 93 7.40 5.21 2.31
C VAL A 93 6.43 6.06 1.50
N GLN A 94 5.79 5.45 0.50
CA GLN A 94 4.68 6.12 -0.19
C GLN A 94 3.47 6.19 0.75
N GLU A 95 2.82 7.34 0.84
CA GLU A 95 1.62 7.53 1.66
C GLU A 95 0.54 6.48 1.31
N THR A 96 0.28 6.27 0.02
CA THR A 96 -0.64 5.22 -0.47
C THR A 96 -0.28 3.81 0.01
N THR A 97 1.01 3.49 0.15
CA THR A 97 1.44 2.20 0.71
C THR A 97 1.13 2.14 2.21
N ALA A 98 1.37 3.22 2.96
CA ALA A 98 1.05 3.28 4.38
C ALA A 98 -0.47 3.17 4.61
N GLU A 99 -1.28 3.89 3.84
CA GLU A 99 -2.75 3.79 3.85
C GLU A 99 -3.22 2.36 3.52
N ALA A 100 -2.65 1.73 2.51
CA ALA A 100 -2.99 0.35 2.16
C ALA A 100 -2.65 -0.64 3.30
N GLN A 101 -1.53 -0.43 4.01
CA GLN A 101 -1.20 -1.24 5.20
C GLN A 101 -2.18 -0.98 6.35
N ALA A 102 -2.59 0.27 6.58
CA ALA A 102 -3.59 0.61 7.58
C ALA A 102 -4.95 -0.06 7.27
N LYS A 103 -5.38 -0.01 6.00
CA LYS A 103 -6.60 -0.68 5.55
C LYS A 103 -6.53 -2.20 5.73
N ALA A 104 -5.40 -2.81 5.38
CA ALA A 104 -5.18 -4.25 5.57
C ALA A 104 -5.13 -4.65 7.05
N ALA A 105 -4.69 -3.74 7.93
CA ALA A 105 -4.68 -3.96 9.37
C ALA A 105 -6.09 -3.98 9.98
N GLY A 106 -7.03 -3.18 9.46
CA GLY A 106 -8.35 -2.97 10.05
C GLY A 106 -8.25 -2.39 11.47
N TYR A 107 -9.29 -2.52 12.30
CA TYR A 107 -9.29 -1.89 13.64
C TYR A 107 -9.09 -2.88 14.80
N THR A 108 -9.10 -4.17 14.50
CA THR A 108 -9.03 -5.26 15.48
C THR A 108 -7.65 -5.87 15.57
N LYS A 109 -7.17 -6.13 16.79
CA LYS A 109 -5.87 -6.76 17.02
C LYS A 109 -5.83 -8.21 16.48
N GLY A 110 -4.82 -8.51 15.67
CA GLY A 110 -4.54 -9.87 15.18
C GLY A 110 -3.54 -10.64 16.05
N LYS A 111 -3.12 -11.83 15.57
CA LYS A 111 -2.19 -12.72 16.31
C LYS A 111 -0.79 -12.12 16.50
N SER A 112 -0.41 -11.12 15.72
CA SER A 112 0.86 -10.40 15.89
C SER A 112 0.82 -9.40 17.05
N GLY A 113 -0.35 -9.16 17.64
CA GLY A 113 -0.57 -8.11 18.64
C GLY A 113 -0.87 -6.73 18.03
N TYR A 114 -1.01 -6.63 16.71
CA TYR A 114 -1.27 -5.40 15.97
C TYR A 114 -2.57 -5.51 15.13
N PRO A 115 -3.21 -4.37 14.80
CA PRO A 115 -2.96 -3.03 15.35
C PRO A 115 -3.26 -2.95 16.85
N HIS A 116 -2.78 -1.88 17.49
CA HIS A 116 -3.09 -1.56 18.88
C HIS A 116 -3.30 -0.06 19.04
N THR A 117 -3.95 0.30 20.15
CA THR A 117 -4.24 1.71 20.47
C THR A 117 -2.95 2.51 20.60
N PHE A 118 -2.92 3.66 19.93
CA PHE A 118 -1.88 4.66 20.05
C PHE A 118 -2.40 5.84 20.89
N GLN A 119 -1.75 6.08 22.02
CA GLN A 119 -2.22 7.08 22.99
C GLN A 119 -1.72 8.49 22.68
N ASN A 120 -0.79 8.66 21.75
CA ASN A 120 -0.19 9.95 21.42
C ASN A 120 0.31 10.76 22.64
N ILE A 121 0.90 10.08 23.65
CA ILE A 121 1.48 10.74 24.83
C ILE A 121 2.60 11.70 24.43
N ASP A 122 3.31 11.38 23.35
CA ASP A 122 4.37 12.20 22.77
C ASP A 122 3.88 13.53 22.19
N GLY A 123 2.56 13.70 22.04
CA GLY A 123 1.94 14.93 21.58
C GLY A 123 2.25 15.28 20.14
N ILE A 124 2.28 14.27 19.27
CA ILE A 124 2.44 14.44 17.82
C ILE A 124 1.22 15.19 17.28
N ASP A 125 1.49 16.24 16.52
CA ASP A 125 0.49 16.97 15.72
C ASP A 125 0.41 16.34 14.32
N TRP A 126 -0.72 15.70 14.05
CA TRP A 126 -0.97 14.99 12.80
C TRP A 126 -1.38 15.94 11.67
N GLU A 127 -1.75 17.18 11.98
CA GLU A 127 -2.36 18.11 11.03
C GLU A 127 -3.64 17.53 10.41
N VAL A 128 -4.35 16.71 11.19
CA VAL A 128 -5.61 16.06 10.84
C VAL A 128 -6.52 16.21 12.05
N ALA A 129 -7.51 17.11 11.93
CA ALA A 129 -8.29 17.60 13.06
C ALA A 129 -8.92 16.48 13.90
N GLU A 130 -9.42 15.43 13.26
CA GLU A 130 -10.02 14.26 13.90
C GLU A 130 -9.01 13.46 14.72
N CYS A 131 -7.77 13.34 14.21
CA CYS A 131 -6.68 12.66 14.88
C CYS A 131 -6.13 13.49 16.05
N ASP A 132 -6.02 14.80 15.87
CA ASP A 132 -5.49 15.73 16.88
C ASP A 132 -6.48 15.99 18.02
N ALA A 133 -7.79 15.80 17.76
CA ALA A 133 -8.82 15.85 18.78
C ALA A 133 -8.86 14.61 19.69
N GLN A 134 -8.12 13.53 19.38
CA GLN A 134 -8.14 12.31 20.19
C GLN A 134 -7.50 12.53 21.57
N PRO A 135 -8.08 11.94 22.63
CA PRO A 135 -7.52 12.06 23.97
C PRO A 135 -6.15 11.37 24.05
N ARG A 136 -5.23 11.95 24.83
CA ARG A 136 -3.89 11.39 25.04
C ARG A 136 -3.88 10.29 26.12
N SER A 137 -4.69 9.26 25.93
CA SER A 137 -4.94 8.20 26.91
C SER A 137 -5.28 6.86 26.24
N GLU A 138 -5.55 5.83 27.05
CA GLU A 138 -6.04 4.52 26.59
C GLU A 138 -7.40 4.58 25.86
N GLU A 139 -8.14 5.68 26.03
CA GLU A 139 -9.44 5.93 25.37
C GLU A 139 -9.28 6.43 23.93
N SER A 140 -8.06 6.73 23.50
CA SER A 140 -7.75 7.14 22.11
C SER A 140 -8.27 6.11 21.11
N LYS A 141 -8.93 6.61 20.06
CA LYS A 141 -9.33 5.77 18.93
C LYS A 141 -8.19 5.53 17.94
N LEU A 142 -7.08 6.27 18.04
CA LEU A 142 -5.93 6.09 17.17
C LEU A 142 -5.38 4.67 17.28
N LYS A 143 -5.01 4.10 16.15
CA LYS A 143 -4.34 2.81 16.00
C LYS A 143 -2.97 3.04 15.41
N GLU A 144 -1.98 2.30 15.89
CA GLU A 144 -0.71 2.14 15.19
C GLU A 144 -0.58 0.75 14.57
N TYR A 145 0.05 0.67 13.41
CA TYR A 145 0.37 -0.58 12.73
C TYR A 145 1.77 -0.57 12.12
N PRO A 146 2.56 -1.66 12.20
CA PRO A 146 3.93 -1.67 11.68
C PRO A 146 3.94 -1.65 10.15
N ILE A 147 4.81 -0.82 9.58
CA ILE A 147 5.03 -0.73 8.14
C ILE A 147 6.52 -0.79 7.83
N TYR A 148 6.86 -1.04 6.57
CA TYR A 148 8.25 -1.09 6.12
C TYR A 148 8.54 0.05 5.15
N TRP A 149 9.80 0.50 5.16
CA TRP A 149 10.29 1.48 4.19
C TRP A 149 10.50 0.85 2.81
N THR A 150 10.52 1.69 1.78
CA THR A 150 10.54 1.30 0.36
C THR A 150 11.64 0.30 0.00
N SER A 151 12.87 0.52 0.48
CA SER A 151 14.02 -0.35 0.18
C SER A 151 14.11 -1.61 1.06
N SER A 152 13.22 -1.79 2.03
CA SER A 152 13.20 -2.99 2.86
C SER A 152 12.91 -4.24 2.02
N THR A 153 13.52 -5.38 2.38
CA THR A 153 13.22 -6.67 1.74
C THR A 153 11.85 -7.20 2.13
N THR A 154 11.38 -6.86 3.34
CA THR A 154 10.01 -7.15 3.78
C THR A 154 9.10 -6.01 3.37
N LYS A 155 7.99 -6.31 2.68
CA LYS A 155 7.11 -5.28 2.10
C LYS A 155 5.87 -4.98 2.94
N ALA A 156 5.44 -5.91 3.78
CA ALA A 156 4.22 -5.79 4.56
C ALA A 156 4.33 -6.53 5.88
N TRP A 157 3.66 -6.00 6.91
CA TRP A 157 3.50 -6.73 8.16
C TRP A 157 2.39 -7.78 8.02
N THR A 158 2.54 -8.93 8.68
CA THR A 158 1.52 -9.98 8.69
C THR A 158 0.75 -9.97 10.01
N LYS A 159 -0.44 -9.37 10.01
CA LYS A 159 -1.34 -9.24 11.17
C LYS A 159 -1.57 -10.56 11.93
N ASP A 160 -1.77 -11.66 11.20
CA ASP A 160 -2.15 -12.94 11.79
C ASP A 160 -1.00 -13.95 11.94
N LYS A 161 0.24 -13.46 11.93
CA LYS A 161 1.42 -14.27 12.25
C LYS A 161 1.96 -13.90 13.62
N LYS A 162 2.13 -14.90 14.49
CA LYS A 162 2.71 -14.70 15.83
C LYS A 162 4.12 -14.13 15.71
N LYS A 163 4.41 -13.06 16.44
CA LYS A 163 5.69 -12.32 16.40
C LYS A 163 6.92 -13.17 16.76
N ASN A 164 6.74 -14.24 17.53
CA ASN A 164 7.82 -15.13 17.97
C ASN A 164 7.75 -16.51 17.31
N ALA A 165 7.06 -16.62 16.16
CA ALA A 165 7.11 -17.85 15.39
C ALA A 165 8.56 -18.13 14.95
N VAL A 166 8.98 -19.40 15.01
CA VAL A 166 10.34 -19.79 14.61
C VAL A 166 10.65 -19.29 13.21
N GLY A 167 11.80 -18.61 13.04
CA GLY A 167 12.21 -18.02 11.76
C GLY A 167 11.45 -16.74 11.36
N TYR A 168 10.60 -16.19 12.24
CA TYR A 168 9.87 -14.95 11.99
C TYR A 168 10.09 -13.98 13.15
N ASN A 169 10.98 -13.01 12.94
CA ASN A 169 11.24 -11.92 13.87
C ASN A 169 11.21 -10.58 13.12
N PRO A 170 10.03 -10.18 12.59
CA PRO A 170 9.90 -8.93 11.86
C PRO A 170 10.19 -7.75 12.79
N LYS A 171 11.14 -6.89 12.39
CA LYS A 171 11.45 -5.63 13.07
C LYS A 171 11.28 -4.47 12.12
N THR A 172 10.60 -3.43 12.57
CA THR A 172 10.52 -2.15 11.89
C THR A 172 10.31 -1.04 12.92
N PRO A 173 11.01 0.10 12.80
CA PRO A 173 10.81 1.24 13.69
C PRO A 173 9.63 2.12 13.24
N MET A 174 9.08 1.90 12.04
CA MET A 174 8.03 2.73 11.45
C MET A 174 6.63 2.20 11.80
N ARG A 175 5.69 3.13 11.98
CA ARG A 175 4.27 2.86 12.20
C ARG A 175 3.41 3.78 11.32
N VAL A 176 2.34 3.25 10.75
CA VAL A 176 1.23 4.07 10.28
C VAL A 176 0.26 4.31 11.43
N VAL A 177 -0.27 5.54 11.51
CA VAL A 177 -1.29 5.95 12.49
C VAL A 177 -2.57 6.32 11.76
N TYR A 178 -3.68 5.79 12.24
CA TYR A 178 -5.00 5.93 11.62
C TYR A 178 -6.09 5.70 12.67
N MET A 179 -7.33 6.01 12.35
CA MET A 179 -8.49 5.69 13.18
C MET A 179 -9.70 5.32 12.32
N GLU A 180 -10.70 4.75 12.99
CA GLU A 180 -12.03 4.53 12.44
C GLU A 180 -12.81 5.85 12.57
N GLY A 181 -13.23 6.39 11.43
CA GLY A 181 -14.15 7.50 11.33
C GLY A 181 -15.60 7.05 11.43
N ASP A 182 -16.51 7.94 11.05
CA ASP A 182 -17.91 7.57 10.89
C ASP A 182 -18.07 6.62 9.67
N ASP A 183 -19.12 5.79 9.67
CA ASP A 183 -19.40 4.81 8.61
C ASP A 183 -18.24 3.85 8.27
N ASP A 184 -17.44 3.48 9.28
CA ASP A 184 -16.27 2.60 9.16
C ASP A 184 -15.20 3.13 8.18
N GLU A 185 -15.16 4.44 7.93
CA GLU A 185 -14.13 5.06 7.11
C GLU A 185 -12.75 5.00 7.79
N LEU A 186 -11.70 4.83 6.98
CA LEU A 186 -10.32 4.94 7.45
C LEU A 186 -9.86 6.39 7.38
N ILE A 187 -9.68 7.01 8.54
CA ILE A 187 -9.03 8.31 8.66
C ILE A 187 -7.52 8.06 8.83
N PHE A 188 -6.74 8.42 7.81
CA PHE A 188 -5.29 8.33 7.84
C PHE A 188 -4.71 9.56 8.55
N CYS A 189 -3.97 9.36 9.64
CA CYS A 189 -3.36 10.46 10.39
C CYS A 189 -1.93 10.74 9.94
N GLY A 190 -1.17 9.70 9.59
CA GLY A 190 0.20 9.85 9.13
C GLY A 190 1.08 8.64 9.39
N VAL A 191 2.38 8.85 9.23
CA VAL A 191 3.42 7.86 9.54
C VAL A 191 4.34 8.44 10.60
N MET A 192 4.81 7.58 11.50
CA MET A 192 5.81 7.92 12.49
C MET A 192 6.93 6.89 12.53
N ILE A 193 8.06 7.29 13.12
CA ILE A 193 9.20 6.43 13.40
C ILE A 193 9.67 6.66 14.83
N HIS A 194 10.23 5.64 15.47
CA HIS A 194 10.96 5.84 16.72
C HIS A 194 12.10 6.85 16.53
N GLU A 195 12.29 7.73 17.52
CA GLU A 195 13.31 8.79 17.51
C GLU A 195 14.73 8.22 17.40
N GLU A 196 14.96 7.02 17.94
CA GLU A 196 16.23 6.30 17.81
C GLU A 196 16.02 4.96 17.12
N VAL A 197 16.87 4.70 16.12
CA VAL A 197 16.87 3.44 15.38
C VAL A 197 18.24 2.78 15.48
N LEU A 198 18.26 1.64 16.17
CA LEU A 198 19.47 0.84 16.35
C LEU A 198 19.85 0.11 15.06
N ALA A 199 21.10 -0.39 15.00
CA ALA A 199 21.62 -1.16 13.87
C ALA A 199 20.72 -2.36 13.47
N SER A 200 19.94 -2.90 14.42
CA SER A 200 19.02 -4.02 14.19
C SER A 200 17.63 -3.63 13.68
N ASN A 201 17.42 -2.36 13.29
CA ASN A 201 16.10 -1.77 12.98
C ASN A 201 15.10 -1.83 14.15
N GLN A 202 15.61 -2.01 15.36
CA GLN A 202 14.84 -1.83 16.58
C GLN A 202 14.68 -0.32 16.81
N GLY A 203 13.43 0.11 16.96
CA GLY A 203 13.15 1.47 17.42
C GLY A 203 13.16 1.53 18.94
N ASP A 204 13.61 2.66 19.47
CA ASP A 204 13.61 2.99 20.89
C ASP A 204 13.12 4.42 21.12
N LYS A 205 12.80 4.75 22.38
CA LYS A 205 12.25 6.05 22.82
C LYS A 205 10.91 6.38 22.15
N ARG A 206 10.54 7.66 22.21
CA ARG A 206 9.32 8.24 21.67
C ARG A 206 9.24 8.16 20.15
N PHE A 207 8.07 8.46 19.62
CA PHE A 207 7.86 8.57 18.18
C PHE A 207 8.01 10.01 17.67
N VAL A 208 8.41 10.14 16.41
CA VAL A 208 8.43 11.39 15.64
C VAL A 208 7.68 11.20 14.32
N LYS A 209 6.91 12.21 13.91
CA LYS A 209 6.15 12.22 12.65
C LYS A 209 7.09 12.24 11.45
N CYS A 210 6.71 11.56 10.37
CA CYS A 210 7.38 11.61 9.08
C CYS A 210 6.82 12.72 8.21
N THR A 211 7.64 13.27 7.31
CA THR A 211 7.33 14.44 6.46
C THR A 211 7.52 14.14 5.00
#